data_AF-A0A0W1ELY5-F1
#
_entry.id   AF-A0A0W1ELY5-F1
#
_cell.length_a   1.000
_cell.length_b   1.000
_cell.length_c   1.000
_cell.angle_alpha   90.00
_cell.angle_beta   90.00
_cell.angle_gamma   90.00
#
_symmetry.space_group_name_H-M   'P 1'
#
loop_
_entity.id
_entity.type
_entity.pdbx_description
1 polymer ?
#
loop_
_entity_poly.entity_id
_entity_poly.type
_entity_poly.pdbx_seq_one_letter_code
_entity_poly.pdbx_strand_id
1 'polypeptide(L)'
;MTRLDSFADLAEHYASLTSADAFAGAFGSEIASSQLSIHDEPSAEDMPDADDARIVAAQVTGEIFNLFSDTRLATIAPRIAWGIVNSFHKVAQQLSRQEDDAARELGELARVLDPSEIHAVKLEEAQRFCQSLHEAIAGIEAMRDHAAEVYRVECGRPWSATTGSRTSRTLTASQIDARDFLAARASQKREAHAPSGPVIVVSGGADWTAHEALWDRLDAIKSRIPTMTLVTTAQHKGADAIAAAWAAARAVPLVAFRLNRQLGNRAAFERNRSLERLQPVEAVICEGSGIQINLAQGLRAAGVPLTIFKHEDFAIRDQAHA
;
A
#
# COMPACT_ATOMS: atom_id res chain seq x y z
N MET A 1 -18.07 -4.92 20.91
CA MET A 1 -18.10 -5.71 19.67
C MET A 1 -19.46 -5.50 19.03
N THR A 2 -19.54 -4.55 18.10
CA THR A 2 -20.76 -4.27 17.33
C THR A 2 -21.04 -5.46 16.41
N ARG A 3 -22.25 -6.00 16.48
CA ARG A 3 -22.72 -7.12 15.66
C ARG A 3 -23.15 -6.55 14.30
N LEU A 4 -22.65 -7.11 13.20
CA LEU A 4 -22.99 -6.71 11.84
C LEU A 4 -23.92 -7.78 11.29
N ASP A 5 -25.22 -7.51 11.30
CA ASP A 5 -26.26 -8.51 11.01
C ASP A 5 -26.94 -8.28 9.65
N SER A 6 -26.57 -7.23 8.90
CA SER A 6 -27.16 -6.91 7.59
C SER A 6 -26.16 -6.42 6.53
N PHE A 7 -26.54 -6.52 5.25
CA PHE A 7 -25.78 -5.95 4.12
C PHE A 7 -25.67 -4.42 4.20
N ALA A 8 -26.62 -3.75 4.87
CA ALA A 8 -26.53 -2.32 5.14
C ALA A 8 -25.46 -2.03 6.19
N ASP A 9 -25.40 -2.80 7.28
CA ASP A 9 -24.36 -2.70 8.31
C ASP A 9 -22.97 -2.97 7.72
N LEU A 10 -22.90 -3.88 6.75
CA LEU A 10 -21.67 -4.23 6.04
C LEU A 10 -21.26 -3.12 5.06
N ALA A 11 -22.20 -2.45 4.39
CA ALA A 11 -21.95 -1.27 3.56
C ALA A 11 -21.56 -0.04 4.41
N GLU A 12 -22.14 0.11 5.60
CA GLU A 12 -21.82 1.17 6.57
C GLU A 12 -20.45 0.93 7.22
N HIS A 13 -20.10 -0.33 7.52
CA HIS A 13 -18.76 -0.73 7.95
C HIS A 13 -17.72 -0.66 6.81
N TYR A 14 -18.10 -0.97 5.57
CA TYR A 14 -17.25 -0.75 4.40
C TYR A 14 -17.01 0.73 4.17
N ALA A 15 -18.07 1.53 4.22
CA ALA A 15 -17.99 2.97 4.15
C ALA A 15 -17.12 3.49 5.29
N SER A 16 -17.16 2.95 6.51
CA SER A 16 -16.26 3.32 7.62
C SER A 16 -14.79 2.95 7.38
N LEU A 17 -14.51 1.81 6.72
CA LEU A 17 -13.15 1.35 6.39
C LEU A 17 -12.54 2.09 5.18
N THR A 18 -13.38 2.62 4.29
CA THR A 18 -13.00 3.48 3.16
C THR A 18 -13.46 4.94 3.35
N SER A 19 -13.76 5.33 4.59
CA SER A 19 -14.47 6.57 4.88
C SER A 19 -13.58 7.78 4.70
N ALA A 20 -14.23 8.92 4.48
CA ALA A 20 -13.66 10.22 4.74
C ALA A 20 -12.97 10.29 6.13
N ASP A 21 -13.38 9.49 7.12
CA ASP A 21 -12.80 9.48 8.47
C ASP A 21 -11.37 8.93 8.51
N ALA A 22 -11.05 7.89 7.73
CA ALA A 22 -9.68 7.37 7.63
C ALA A 22 -8.75 8.36 6.90
N PHE A 23 -9.30 9.08 5.92
CA PHE A 23 -8.58 10.17 5.25
C PHE A 23 -8.40 11.36 6.18
N ALA A 24 -9.45 11.79 6.89
CA ALA A 24 -9.43 12.92 7.81
C ALA A 24 -8.51 12.66 9.01
N GLY A 25 -8.48 11.42 9.50
CA GLY A 25 -7.52 10.97 10.50
C GLY A 25 -6.07 11.16 10.05
N ALA A 26 -5.78 11.24 8.75
CA ALA A 26 -4.43 11.49 8.23
C ALA A 26 -3.95 12.94 8.38
N PHE A 27 -4.89 13.86 8.63
CA PHE A 27 -4.66 15.30 8.79
C PHE A 27 -4.92 15.78 10.22
N GLY A 28 -5.31 14.88 11.13
CA GLY A 28 -5.34 15.17 12.57
C GLY A 28 -3.92 15.35 13.08
N SER A 29 -3.64 16.48 13.73
CA SER A 29 -2.36 16.75 14.38
C SER A 29 -2.53 16.72 15.90
N GLU A 30 -1.62 16.03 16.58
CA GLU A 30 -1.57 15.98 18.05
C GLU A 30 -0.32 16.70 18.61
N ILE A 31 0.57 17.18 17.73
CA ILE A 31 1.75 17.97 18.09
C ILE A 31 1.42 19.46 18.17
N ALA A 32 1.89 20.13 19.22
CA ALA A 32 1.63 21.55 19.44
C ALA A 32 2.39 22.47 18.47
N SER A 33 3.50 22.01 17.92
CA SER A 33 4.25 22.70 16.88
C SER A 33 4.96 21.69 15.98
N SER A 34 4.96 21.97 14.68
CA SER A 34 5.58 21.15 13.66
C SER A 34 6.87 21.79 13.14
N GLN A 35 7.80 20.94 12.71
CA GLN A 35 9.07 21.37 12.13
C GLN A 35 9.46 20.36 11.05
N LEU A 36 9.44 20.77 9.78
CA LEU A 36 9.78 19.90 8.64
C LEU A 36 11.23 20.09 8.14
N SER A 37 11.98 21.00 8.78
CA SER A 37 13.39 21.26 8.53
C SER A 37 14.10 21.58 9.84
N ILE A 38 15.25 20.96 10.07
CA ILE A 38 16.10 21.24 11.24
C ILE A 38 16.65 22.67 11.28
N HIS A 39 16.53 23.42 10.17
CA HIS A 39 17.00 24.79 10.05
C HIS A 39 15.90 25.83 10.29
N ASP A 40 14.63 25.41 10.20
CA ASP A 40 13.49 26.30 10.34
C ASP A 40 13.01 26.32 11.78
N GLU A 41 12.43 27.42 12.23
CA GLU A 41 11.81 27.48 13.56
C GLU A 41 10.53 26.61 13.60
N PRO A 42 10.20 26.00 14.75
CA PRO A 42 8.94 25.28 14.89
C PRO A 42 7.73 26.20 14.62
N SER A 43 6.81 25.74 13.79
CA SER A 43 5.60 26.44 13.42
C SER A 43 4.39 25.88 14.17
N ALA A 44 3.46 26.74 14.53
CA ALA A 44 2.14 26.35 15.07
C ALA A 44 1.06 26.36 13.97
N GLU A 45 1.46 26.42 12.69
CA GLU A 45 0.53 26.31 11.57
C GLU A 45 -0.10 24.92 11.52
N ASP A 46 -1.40 24.89 11.25
CA ASP A 46 -2.19 23.68 11.16
C ASP A 46 -1.88 22.87 9.89
N MET A 47 -2.21 21.58 9.93
CA MET A 47 -2.28 20.76 8.73
C MET A 47 -3.31 21.32 7.73
N PRO A 48 -3.18 21.03 6.43
CA PRO A 48 -4.22 21.35 5.46
C PRO A 48 -5.56 20.74 5.88
N ASP A 49 -6.66 21.44 5.58
CA ASP A 49 -7.99 20.88 5.79
C ASP A 49 -8.14 19.56 5.03
N ALA A 50 -8.68 18.54 5.70
CA ALA A 50 -8.77 17.20 5.16
C ALA A 50 -9.68 17.14 3.92
N ASP A 51 -10.79 17.87 3.92
CA ASP A 51 -11.69 17.88 2.78
C ASP A 51 -11.08 18.64 1.60
N ASP A 52 -10.42 19.77 1.85
CA ASP A 52 -9.69 20.48 0.80
C ASP A 52 -8.59 19.60 0.20
N ALA A 53 -7.78 18.93 1.03
CA ALA A 53 -6.73 18.04 0.56
C ALA A 53 -7.29 16.87 -0.27
N ARG A 54 -8.42 16.30 0.15
CA ARG A 54 -9.13 15.24 -0.59
C ARG A 54 -9.64 15.74 -1.94
N ILE A 55 -10.33 16.88 -1.95
CA ILE A 55 -10.88 17.51 -3.15
C ILE A 55 -9.77 17.83 -4.14
N VAL A 56 -8.68 18.46 -3.69
CA VAL A 56 -7.55 18.84 -4.55
C VAL A 56 -6.86 17.59 -5.11
N ALA A 57 -6.60 16.57 -4.28
CA ALA A 57 -6.00 15.32 -4.76
C ALA A 57 -6.85 14.64 -5.86
N ALA A 58 -8.17 14.66 -5.69
CA ALA A 58 -9.10 14.15 -6.68
C ALA A 58 -9.11 14.99 -7.95
N GLN A 59 -9.27 16.31 -7.84
CA GLN A 59 -9.33 17.23 -8.98
C GLN A 59 -8.06 17.20 -9.81
N VAL A 60 -6.88 17.33 -9.19
CA VAL A 60 -5.61 17.37 -9.92
C VAL A 60 -5.40 16.08 -10.73
N THR A 61 -5.90 14.94 -10.24
CA THR A 61 -5.82 13.66 -10.96
C THR A 61 -6.93 13.48 -12.00
N GLY A 62 -8.18 13.77 -11.63
CA GLY A 62 -9.37 13.59 -12.46
C GLY A 62 -9.48 14.60 -13.60
N GLU A 63 -9.12 15.86 -13.38
CA GLU A 63 -9.20 16.91 -14.40
C GLU A 63 -8.28 16.66 -15.58
N ILE A 64 -7.20 15.89 -15.40
CA ILE A 64 -6.39 15.41 -16.53
C ILE A 64 -7.22 14.52 -17.44
N PHE A 65 -8.06 13.64 -16.91
CA PHE A 65 -8.95 12.82 -17.75
C PHE A 65 -10.03 13.67 -18.41
N ASN A 66 -10.66 14.58 -17.67
CA ASN A 66 -11.67 15.50 -18.22
C ASN A 66 -11.11 16.35 -19.37
N LEU A 67 -9.92 16.93 -19.19
CA LEU A 67 -9.26 17.78 -20.19
C LEU A 67 -9.04 17.05 -21.53
N PHE A 68 -8.66 15.78 -21.47
CA PHE A 68 -8.39 14.98 -22.66
C PHE A 68 -9.60 14.18 -23.15
N SER A 69 -10.70 14.18 -22.40
CA SER A 69 -11.95 13.53 -22.80
C SER A 69 -12.41 14.03 -24.16
N ASP A 70 -12.93 13.13 -24.99
CA ASP A 70 -13.44 13.43 -26.33
C ASP A 70 -12.40 14.06 -27.28
N THR A 71 -11.12 13.97 -26.95
CA THR A 71 -10.02 14.40 -27.81
C THR A 71 -9.23 13.21 -28.37
N ARG A 72 -8.49 13.47 -29.46
CA ARG A 72 -7.53 12.51 -30.02
C ARG A 72 -6.40 12.10 -29.05
N LEU A 73 -6.23 12.82 -27.94
CA LEU A 73 -5.17 12.61 -26.95
C LEU A 73 -5.66 11.86 -25.70
N ALA A 74 -6.93 11.42 -25.64
CA ALA A 74 -7.49 10.68 -24.50
C ALA A 74 -6.60 9.49 -24.05
N THR A 75 -5.96 8.80 -24.99
CA THR A 75 -5.07 7.65 -24.71
C THR A 75 -3.77 8.03 -23.97
N ILE A 76 -3.42 9.32 -23.90
CA ILE A 76 -2.24 9.84 -23.20
C ILE A 76 -2.56 10.20 -21.74
N ALA A 77 -3.81 10.55 -21.42
CA ALA A 77 -4.22 10.98 -20.08
C ALA A 77 -3.77 10.02 -18.94
N PRO A 78 -3.89 8.68 -19.09
CA PRO A 78 -3.40 7.74 -18.07
C PRO A 78 -1.92 7.88 -17.75
N ARG A 79 -1.07 8.32 -18.69
CA ARG A 79 0.38 8.47 -18.46
C ARG A 79 0.68 9.72 -17.62
N ILE A 80 -0.07 10.79 -17.84
CA ILE A 80 0.09 12.06 -17.11
C ILE A 80 -0.46 11.90 -15.70
N ALA A 81 -1.68 11.37 -15.57
CA ALA A 81 -2.30 11.11 -14.28
C ALA A 81 -1.48 10.13 -13.42
N TRP A 82 -0.86 9.12 -14.03
CA TRP A 82 0.08 8.24 -13.31
C TRP A 82 1.24 9.04 -12.70
N GLY A 83 1.77 10.03 -13.43
CA GLY A 83 2.85 10.90 -12.97
C GLY A 83 2.44 11.79 -11.79
N ILE A 84 1.18 12.25 -11.78
CA ILE A 84 0.59 13.02 -10.68
C ILE A 84 0.50 12.19 -9.41
N VAL A 85 -0.10 10.99 -9.47
CA VAL A 85 -0.14 10.10 -8.29
C VAL A 85 1.28 9.75 -7.83
N ASN A 86 2.19 9.57 -8.78
CA ASN A 86 3.59 9.28 -8.47
C ASN A 86 4.36 10.47 -7.86
N SER A 87 3.91 11.72 -8.03
CA SER A 87 4.55 12.88 -7.37
C SER A 87 4.35 12.83 -5.86
N PHE A 88 3.11 12.60 -5.39
CA PHE A 88 2.81 12.39 -3.98
C PHE A 88 3.63 11.23 -3.42
N HIS A 89 3.68 10.11 -4.16
CA HIS A 89 4.47 8.96 -3.75
C HIS A 89 5.97 9.27 -3.61
N LYS A 90 6.54 10.09 -4.52
CA LYS A 90 7.95 10.45 -4.47
C LYS A 90 8.28 11.36 -3.29
N VAL A 91 7.40 12.32 -2.98
CA VAL A 91 7.55 13.18 -1.80
C VAL A 91 7.45 12.36 -0.52
N ALA A 92 6.45 11.48 -0.39
CA ALA A 92 6.33 10.57 0.77
C ALA A 92 7.58 9.69 0.95
N GLN A 93 8.17 9.18 -0.15
CA GLN A 93 9.43 8.42 -0.09
C GLN A 93 10.63 9.26 0.37
N GLN A 94 10.70 10.53 -0.01
CA GLN A 94 11.78 11.43 0.42
C GLN A 94 11.65 11.74 1.91
N LEU A 95 10.45 12.13 2.36
CA LEU A 95 10.16 12.39 3.77
C LEU A 95 10.37 11.14 4.62
N SER A 96 9.98 9.95 4.15
CA SER A 96 10.23 8.71 4.88
C SER A 96 11.71 8.40 5.07
N ARG A 97 12.60 8.82 4.16
CA ARG A 97 14.05 8.66 4.37
C ARG A 97 14.57 9.64 5.42
N GLN A 98 14.08 10.88 5.40
CA GLN A 98 14.42 11.88 6.42
C GLN A 98 13.93 11.44 7.80
N GLU A 99 12.71 10.88 7.88
CA GLU A 99 12.17 10.33 9.13
C GLU A 99 12.98 9.12 9.61
N ASP A 100 13.52 8.29 8.69
CA ASP A 100 14.42 7.20 9.03
C ASP A 100 15.72 7.69 9.68
N ASP A 101 16.23 8.83 9.22
CA ASP A 101 17.39 9.48 9.80
C ASP A 101 17.07 10.12 11.15
N ALA A 102 15.99 10.91 11.23
CA ALA A 102 15.53 11.55 12.44
C ALA A 102 15.23 10.55 13.56
N ALA A 103 14.59 9.43 13.24
CA ALA A 103 14.27 8.40 14.22
C ALA A 103 15.52 7.66 14.73
N ARG A 104 16.58 7.57 13.92
CA ARG A 104 17.85 6.99 14.35
C ARG A 104 18.51 7.89 15.38
N GLU A 105 18.57 9.19 15.09
CA GLU A 105 19.11 10.21 15.99
C GLU A 105 18.32 10.27 17.30
N LEU A 106 16.98 10.33 17.22
CA LEU A 106 16.10 10.28 18.40
C LEU A 106 16.37 9.02 19.25
N GLY A 107 16.55 7.87 18.60
CA GLY A 107 16.86 6.61 19.27
C GLY A 107 18.25 6.58 19.92
N GLU A 108 19.23 7.29 19.37
CA GLU A 108 20.54 7.47 19.98
C GLU A 108 20.45 8.38 21.22
N LEU A 109 19.76 9.52 21.10
CA LEU A 109 19.54 10.45 22.21
C LEU A 109 18.77 9.80 23.37
N ALA A 110 17.70 9.05 23.08
CA ALA A 110 16.85 8.40 24.08
C ALA A 110 17.53 7.24 24.84
N ARG A 111 18.69 6.76 24.38
CA ARG A 111 19.51 5.75 25.09
C ARG A 111 20.50 6.39 26.06
N VAL A 112 20.87 7.64 25.84
CA VAL A 112 21.80 8.38 26.70
C VAL A 112 21.03 8.92 27.90
N LEU A 113 21.44 8.50 29.10
CA LEU A 113 20.92 9.05 30.35
C LEU A 113 21.80 10.25 30.75
N ASP A 114 21.47 11.42 30.21
CA ASP A 114 22.11 12.69 30.55
C ASP A 114 21.06 13.65 31.16
N PRO A 115 21.23 14.07 32.43
CA PRO A 115 20.31 14.98 33.10
C PRO A 115 20.53 16.47 32.74
N SER A 116 21.38 16.78 31.77
CA SER A 116 21.61 18.17 31.32
C SER A 116 20.38 18.74 30.60
N GLU A 117 20.07 20.01 30.85
CA GLU A 117 18.99 20.73 30.16
C GLU A 117 19.23 20.77 28.64
N ILE A 118 20.49 20.86 28.22
CA ILE A 118 20.88 20.86 26.81
C ILE A 118 20.49 19.53 26.15
N HIS A 119 20.69 18.39 26.84
CA HIS A 119 20.29 17.09 26.33
C HIS A 119 18.77 16.93 26.27
N ALA A 120 18.06 17.42 27.30
CA ALA A 120 16.60 17.42 27.31
C ALA A 120 16.02 18.21 26.12
N VAL A 121 16.53 19.42 25.86
CA VAL A 121 16.10 20.25 24.72
C VAL A 121 16.35 19.54 23.39
N LYS A 122 17.56 18.96 23.20
CA LYS A 122 17.88 18.22 21.97
C LYS A 122 16.98 17.01 21.75
N LEU A 123 16.63 16.30 22.82
CA LEU A 123 15.73 15.15 22.76
C LEU A 123 14.32 15.59 22.34
N GLU A 124 13.81 16.69 22.91
CA GLU A 124 12.52 17.26 22.54
C GLU A 124 12.49 17.77 21.09
N GLU A 125 13.55 18.44 20.63
CA GLU A 125 13.68 18.90 19.24
C GLU A 125 13.71 17.72 18.26
N ALA A 126 14.52 16.70 18.52
CA ALA A 126 14.60 15.50 17.69
C ALA A 126 13.27 14.73 17.67
N GLN A 127 12.56 14.69 18.80
CA GLN A 127 11.24 14.08 18.90
C GLN A 127 10.23 14.85 18.05
N ARG A 128 10.15 16.17 18.21
CA ARG A 128 9.26 17.04 17.44
C ARG A 128 9.49 16.93 15.95
N PHE A 129 10.76 16.99 15.51
CA PHE A 129 11.13 16.86 14.10
C PHE A 129 10.68 15.50 13.53
N CYS A 130 10.93 14.41 14.27
CA CYS A 130 10.54 13.08 13.84
C CYS A 130 9.01 12.91 13.76
N GLN A 131 8.26 13.43 14.73
CA GLN A 131 6.80 13.41 14.73
C GLN A 131 6.20 14.26 13.61
N SER A 132 6.77 15.44 13.36
CA SER A 132 6.35 16.34 12.27
C SER A 132 6.48 15.67 10.90
N LEU A 133 7.61 14.99 10.67
CA LEU A 133 7.81 14.20 9.46
C LEU A 133 6.80 13.04 9.37
N HIS A 134 6.48 12.40 10.49
CA HIS A 134 5.51 11.31 10.53
C HIS A 134 4.11 11.76 10.10
N GLU A 135 3.60 12.86 10.68
CA GLU A 135 2.30 13.46 10.31
C GLU A 135 2.28 13.90 8.84
N ALA A 136 3.34 14.58 8.38
CA ALA A 136 3.45 15.00 6.98
C ALA A 136 3.46 13.82 6.01
N ILE A 137 4.16 12.72 6.33
CA ILE A 137 4.14 11.51 5.50
C ILE A 137 2.73 10.94 5.42
N ALA A 138 2.03 10.83 6.55
CA ALA A 138 0.70 10.25 6.58
C ALA A 138 -0.31 11.06 5.75
N GLY A 139 -0.30 12.40 5.85
CA GLY A 139 -1.14 13.27 5.02
C GLY A 139 -0.86 13.10 3.52
N ILE A 140 0.42 13.11 3.12
CA ILE A 140 0.80 12.91 1.70
C ILE A 140 0.46 11.50 1.21
N GLU A 141 0.58 10.47 2.05
CA GLU A 141 0.16 9.10 1.71
C GLU A 141 -1.34 8.98 1.54
N ALA A 142 -2.14 9.67 2.37
CA ALA A 142 -3.59 9.77 2.21
C ALA A 142 -3.97 10.42 0.86
N MET A 143 -3.36 11.57 0.53
CA MET A 143 -3.58 12.23 -0.76
C MET A 143 -3.19 11.32 -1.93
N ARG A 144 -2.04 10.64 -1.84
CA ARG A 144 -1.58 9.67 -2.84
C ARG A 144 -2.61 8.56 -3.06
N ASP A 145 -3.12 7.97 -2.00
CA ASP A 145 -4.04 6.84 -2.08
C ASP A 145 -5.40 7.27 -2.63
N HIS A 146 -5.88 8.45 -2.25
CA HIS A 146 -7.10 9.02 -2.83
C HIS A 146 -6.93 9.34 -4.32
N ALA A 147 -5.83 9.97 -4.70
CA ALA A 147 -5.48 10.21 -6.11
C ALA A 147 -5.33 8.89 -6.90
N ALA A 148 -4.73 7.85 -6.30
CA ALA A 148 -4.62 6.53 -6.89
C ALA A 148 -5.99 5.85 -7.13
N GLU A 149 -6.96 6.13 -6.26
CA GLU A 149 -8.32 5.64 -6.40
C GLU A 149 -9.06 6.36 -7.54
N VAL A 150 -8.95 7.68 -7.64
CA VAL A 150 -9.47 8.44 -8.80
C VAL A 150 -8.84 7.93 -10.10
N TYR A 151 -7.53 7.74 -10.12
CA TYR A 151 -6.83 7.14 -11.26
C TYR A 151 -7.41 5.77 -11.63
N ARG A 152 -7.70 4.91 -10.63
CA ARG A 152 -8.25 3.56 -10.85
C ARG A 152 -9.65 3.63 -11.47
N VAL A 153 -10.50 4.53 -10.98
CA VAL A 153 -11.86 4.73 -11.51
C VAL A 153 -11.81 5.19 -12.96
N GLU A 154 -10.96 6.17 -13.28
CA GLU A 154 -10.84 6.74 -14.62
C GLU A 154 -10.14 5.79 -15.63
N CYS A 155 -9.10 5.06 -15.21
CA CYS A 155 -8.33 4.18 -16.09
C CYS A 155 -8.80 2.72 -16.13
N GLY A 156 -9.66 2.31 -15.19
CA GLY A 156 -10.00 0.90 -14.97
C GLY A 156 -8.83 0.03 -14.50
N ARG A 157 -7.68 0.63 -14.16
CA ARG A 157 -6.46 -0.08 -13.75
C ARG A 157 -5.89 0.53 -12.48
N PRO A 158 -5.45 -0.28 -11.50
CA PRO A 158 -4.86 0.25 -10.27
C PRO A 158 -3.57 0.99 -10.59
N TRP A 159 -3.33 2.10 -9.89
CA TRP A 159 -2.03 2.75 -9.94
C TRP A 159 -0.97 1.88 -9.25
N SER A 160 0.21 1.77 -9.87
CA SER A 160 1.37 1.08 -9.28
C SER A 160 2.62 1.93 -9.38
N ALA A 161 3.32 2.11 -8.26
CA ALA A 161 4.62 2.81 -8.24
C ALA A 161 5.69 2.07 -9.07
N THR A 162 6.62 2.82 -9.68
CA THR A 162 7.76 2.22 -10.40
C THR A 162 8.84 1.66 -9.45
N THR A 163 8.92 2.16 -8.22
CA THR A 163 9.91 1.78 -7.19
C THR A 163 9.33 1.96 -5.78
N GLY A 164 9.66 1.06 -4.83
CA GLY A 164 9.19 1.10 -3.42
C GLY A 164 7.82 0.44 -3.13
N SER A 165 7.57 0.03 -1.88
CA SER A 165 6.28 -0.54 -1.44
C SER A 165 5.17 0.51 -1.44
N ARG A 166 3.92 0.09 -1.66
CA ARG A 166 2.71 0.90 -1.48
C ARG A 166 2.02 0.44 -0.19
N THR A 167 2.55 0.87 0.94
CA THR A 167 1.94 0.67 2.24
C THR A 167 1.75 2.04 2.87
N SER A 168 0.55 2.34 3.33
CA SER A 168 0.20 3.62 3.94
C SER A 168 0.12 3.46 5.44
N ARG A 169 0.54 4.49 6.17
CA ARG A 169 0.49 4.49 7.63
C ARG A 169 -0.93 4.75 8.10
N THR A 170 -1.32 4.08 9.19
CA THR A 170 -2.49 4.48 9.99
C THR A 170 -1.96 5.40 11.08
N LEU A 171 -2.50 6.62 11.17
CA LEU A 171 -2.06 7.57 12.18
C LEU A 171 -2.40 7.01 13.57
N THR A 172 -1.34 6.74 14.34
CA THR A 172 -1.41 6.40 15.77
C THR A 172 -0.36 7.27 16.45
N ALA A 173 -0.53 8.58 16.32
CA ALA A 173 0.37 9.57 16.91
C ALA A 173 -0.21 10.05 18.24
N SER A 174 -0.35 9.16 19.22
CA SER A 174 -0.61 9.61 20.58
C SER A 174 0.63 10.35 21.10
N GLN A 175 0.47 11.35 21.97
CA GLN A 175 1.57 11.89 22.75
C GLN A 175 2.14 10.79 23.67
N ILE A 176 3.17 10.08 23.21
CA ILE A 176 3.87 9.06 24.00
C ILE A 176 5.37 9.41 24.09
N ASP A 177 6.01 8.91 25.15
CA ASP A 177 7.47 8.94 25.34
C ASP A 177 8.19 8.52 24.05
N ALA A 178 9.32 9.15 23.73
CA ALA A 178 10.11 8.91 22.52
C ALA A 178 10.36 7.41 22.26
N ARG A 179 10.52 6.63 23.34
CA ARG A 179 10.69 5.16 23.26
C ARG A 179 9.46 4.44 22.74
N ASP A 180 8.28 4.83 23.21
CA ASP A 180 7.02 4.22 22.82
C ASP A 180 6.64 4.63 21.39
N PHE A 181 6.92 5.88 21.00
CA PHE A 181 6.80 6.33 19.61
C PHE A 181 7.67 5.49 18.68
N LEU A 182 8.95 5.28 19.02
CA LEU A 182 9.85 4.44 18.23
C LEU A 182 9.37 2.97 18.18
N ALA A 183 8.80 2.44 19.27
CA ALA A 183 8.24 1.10 19.32
C ALA A 183 6.98 0.96 18.45
N ALA A 184 6.06 1.93 18.50
CA ALA A 184 4.86 1.98 17.67
C ALA A 184 5.22 2.06 16.18
N ARG A 185 6.16 2.94 15.81
CA ARG A 185 6.71 3.03 14.45
C ARG A 185 7.37 1.73 13.99
N ALA A 186 8.17 1.10 14.84
CA ALA A 186 8.78 -0.20 14.53
C ALA A 186 7.72 -1.32 14.38
N SER A 187 6.59 -1.23 15.08
CA SER A 187 5.44 -2.13 14.91
C SER A 187 4.77 -1.92 13.56
N GLN A 188 4.41 -0.67 13.21
CA GLN A 188 3.80 -0.35 11.92
C GLN A 188 4.69 -0.76 10.73
N LYS A 189 6.00 -0.49 10.81
CA LYS A 189 6.95 -0.94 9.78
C LYS A 189 7.02 -2.46 9.68
N ARG A 190 6.98 -3.18 10.81
CA ARG A 190 6.94 -4.65 10.79
C ARG A 190 5.65 -5.13 10.14
N GLU A 191 4.50 -4.58 10.48
CA GLU A 191 3.22 -4.95 9.86
C GLU A 191 3.19 -4.69 8.35
N ALA A 192 3.81 -3.59 7.91
CA ALA A 192 3.93 -3.25 6.48
C ALA A 192 4.83 -4.23 5.69
N HIS A 193 5.79 -4.88 6.35
CA HIS A 193 6.75 -5.80 5.73
C HIS A 193 6.46 -7.28 6.03
N ALA A 194 5.68 -7.57 7.06
CA ALA A 194 5.23 -8.87 7.51
C ALA A 194 3.77 -8.72 7.97
N PRO A 195 2.80 -8.98 7.07
CA PRO A 195 1.38 -8.79 7.36
C PRO A 195 0.97 -9.60 8.60
N SER A 196 0.26 -8.97 9.52
CA SER A 196 -0.28 -9.62 10.72
C SER A 196 -1.44 -10.58 10.40
N GLY A 197 -2.14 -10.36 9.29
CA GLY A 197 -3.27 -11.17 8.83
C GLY A 197 -2.87 -12.36 7.95
N PRO A 198 -3.78 -13.35 7.76
CA PRO A 198 -3.53 -14.51 6.90
C PRO A 198 -3.12 -14.10 5.48
N VAL A 199 -1.98 -14.62 5.01
CA VAL A 199 -1.39 -14.24 3.72
C VAL A 199 -1.93 -15.13 2.60
N ILE A 200 -2.42 -14.50 1.52
CA ILE A 200 -2.86 -15.19 0.29
C ILE A 200 -1.96 -14.78 -0.85
N VAL A 201 -1.27 -15.74 -1.46
CA VAL A 201 -0.34 -15.46 -2.57
C VAL A 201 -1.03 -15.61 -3.92
N VAL A 202 -0.83 -14.64 -4.81
CA VAL A 202 -1.25 -14.72 -6.21
C VAL A 202 -0.07 -14.44 -7.13
N SER A 203 0.11 -15.28 -8.14
CA SER A 203 1.10 -15.06 -9.19
C SER A 203 0.64 -15.68 -10.50
N GLY A 204 1.01 -15.09 -11.62
CA GLY A 204 0.78 -15.72 -12.92
C GLY A 204 1.63 -15.13 -14.04
N GLY A 205 1.39 -15.61 -15.26
CA GLY A 205 1.97 -15.08 -16.49
C GLY A 205 1.46 -13.68 -16.83
N ALA A 206 2.27 -12.94 -17.58
CA ALA A 206 1.97 -11.58 -18.01
C ALA A 206 0.89 -11.51 -19.10
N ASP A 207 0.62 -12.65 -19.73
CA ASP A 207 -0.35 -12.92 -20.80
C ASP A 207 -1.67 -13.52 -20.29
N TRP A 208 -1.84 -13.67 -18.97
CA TRP A 208 -3.09 -14.14 -18.39
C TRP A 208 -4.25 -13.16 -18.62
N THR A 209 -5.37 -13.65 -19.16
CA THR A 209 -6.55 -12.84 -19.52
C THR A 209 -7.85 -13.27 -18.83
N ALA A 210 -7.93 -14.49 -18.28
CA ALA A 210 -9.12 -15.02 -17.63
C ALA A 210 -9.34 -14.37 -16.25
N HIS A 211 -9.82 -13.12 -16.27
CA HIS A 211 -9.95 -12.29 -15.09
C HIS A 211 -11.11 -12.71 -14.18
N GLU A 212 -12.26 -13.08 -14.76
CA GLU A 212 -13.45 -13.51 -14.01
C GLU A 212 -13.14 -14.70 -13.10
N ALA A 213 -12.53 -15.75 -13.63
CA ALA A 213 -12.19 -16.94 -12.85
C ALA A 213 -11.22 -16.64 -11.69
N LEU A 214 -10.28 -15.71 -11.90
CA LEU A 214 -9.38 -15.26 -10.84
C LEU A 214 -10.14 -14.47 -9.77
N TRP A 215 -11.03 -13.56 -10.17
CA TRP A 215 -11.85 -12.78 -9.24
C TRP A 215 -12.82 -13.65 -8.44
N ASP A 216 -13.51 -14.58 -9.08
CA ASP A 216 -14.42 -15.53 -8.44
C ASP A 216 -13.68 -16.35 -7.37
N ARG A 217 -12.46 -16.81 -7.69
CA ARG A 217 -11.65 -17.54 -6.72
C ARG A 217 -11.24 -16.66 -5.54
N LEU A 218 -10.79 -15.43 -5.80
CA LEU A 218 -10.39 -14.51 -4.74
C LEU A 218 -11.57 -14.08 -3.87
N ASP A 219 -12.76 -13.93 -4.45
CA ASP A 219 -14.01 -13.69 -3.72
C ASP A 219 -14.37 -14.86 -2.80
N ALA A 220 -14.27 -16.09 -3.31
CA ALA A 220 -14.48 -17.28 -2.50
C ALA A 220 -13.48 -17.36 -1.33
N ILE A 221 -12.20 -17.05 -1.55
CA ILE A 221 -11.20 -17.00 -0.48
C ILE A 221 -11.53 -15.88 0.51
N LYS A 222 -11.85 -14.67 0.04
CA LYS A 222 -12.21 -13.52 0.90
C LYS A 222 -13.40 -13.84 1.80
N SER A 223 -14.42 -14.53 1.27
CA SER A 223 -15.59 -14.93 2.05
C SER A 223 -15.25 -15.82 3.24
N ARG A 224 -14.22 -16.68 3.09
CA ARG A 224 -13.72 -17.57 4.15
C ARG A 224 -12.68 -16.89 5.05
N ILE A 225 -11.89 -15.96 4.50
CA ILE A 225 -10.78 -15.30 5.19
C ILE A 225 -10.91 -13.77 5.02
N PRO A 226 -11.84 -13.10 5.73
CA PRO A 226 -12.10 -11.68 5.52
C PRO A 226 -10.91 -10.76 5.87
N THR A 227 -10.08 -11.15 6.82
CA THR A 227 -8.91 -10.38 7.30
C THR A 227 -7.63 -10.64 6.49
N MET A 228 -7.75 -11.22 5.30
CA MET A 228 -6.60 -11.64 4.51
C MET A 228 -5.80 -10.47 3.93
N THR A 229 -4.50 -10.68 3.76
CA THR A 229 -3.63 -9.81 2.96
C THR A 229 -3.27 -10.52 1.66
N LEU A 230 -3.53 -9.87 0.53
CA LEU A 230 -3.15 -10.37 -0.78
C LEU A 230 -1.68 -10.04 -1.05
N VAL A 231 -0.91 -11.00 -1.54
CA VAL A 231 0.50 -10.83 -1.87
C VAL A 231 0.74 -11.23 -3.31
N THR A 232 1.33 -10.35 -4.12
CA THR A 232 1.61 -10.62 -5.53
C THR A 232 3.10 -10.56 -5.86
N THR A 233 3.46 -11.09 -7.02
CA THR A 233 4.82 -11.05 -7.56
C THR A 233 5.18 -9.74 -8.27
N ALA A 234 4.33 -8.72 -8.14
CA ALA A 234 4.47 -7.37 -8.65
C ALA A 234 4.66 -7.27 -10.18
N GLN A 235 4.11 -8.20 -10.96
CA GLN A 235 4.04 -7.99 -12.40
C GLN A 235 3.03 -6.89 -12.76
N HIS A 236 3.38 -6.04 -13.72
CA HIS A 236 2.53 -4.90 -14.13
C HIS A 236 1.42 -5.29 -15.13
N LYS A 237 1.34 -6.57 -15.52
CA LYS A 237 0.38 -7.11 -16.51
C LYS A 237 -0.04 -8.53 -16.10
N GLY A 238 -1.06 -9.06 -16.76
CA GLY A 238 -1.54 -10.42 -16.56
C GLY A 238 -2.14 -10.64 -15.18
N ALA A 239 -1.91 -11.82 -14.60
CA ALA A 239 -2.60 -12.28 -13.39
C ALA A 239 -2.36 -11.36 -12.19
N ASP A 240 -1.12 -10.89 -11.98
CA ASP A 240 -0.79 -9.98 -10.88
C ASP A 240 -1.52 -8.64 -10.99
N ALA A 241 -1.67 -8.11 -12.21
CA ALA A 241 -2.38 -6.85 -12.45
C ALA A 241 -3.89 -7.02 -12.23
N ILE A 242 -4.45 -8.15 -12.68
CA ILE A 242 -5.86 -8.52 -12.44
C ILE A 242 -6.13 -8.69 -10.94
N ALA A 243 -5.23 -9.37 -10.23
CA ALA A 243 -5.32 -9.57 -8.78
C ALA A 243 -5.18 -8.25 -8.01
N ALA A 244 -4.29 -7.36 -8.46
CA ALA A 244 -4.16 -6.03 -7.90
C ALA A 244 -5.43 -5.18 -8.11
N ALA A 245 -6.06 -5.29 -9.28
CA ALA A 245 -7.34 -4.63 -9.57
C ALA A 245 -8.46 -5.15 -8.68
N TRP A 246 -8.53 -6.48 -8.49
CA TRP A 246 -9.46 -7.11 -7.57
C TRP A 246 -9.27 -6.63 -6.12
N ALA A 247 -8.02 -6.62 -5.64
CA ALA A 247 -7.70 -6.20 -4.29
C ALA A 247 -8.08 -4.73 -4.05
N ALA A 248 -7.82 -3.86 -5.03
CA ALA A 248 -8.26 -2.47 -4.96
C ALA A 248 -9.80 -2.36 -4.94
N ALA A 249 -10.49 -3.04 -5.85
CA ALA A 249 -11.96 -3.02 -5.93
C ALA A 249 -12.64 -3.56 -4.67
N ARG A 250 -11.98 -4.48 -3.96
CA ARG A 250 -12.48 -5.07 -2.71
C ARG A 250 -11.77 -4.53 -1.47
N ALA A 251 -11.02 -3.44 -1.54
CA ALA A 251 -10.30 -2.86 -0.41
C ALA A 251 -9.50 -3.90 0.43
N VAL A 252 -8.92 -4.90 -0.24
CA VAL A 252 -8.07 -5.91 0.40
C VAL A 252 -6.63 -5.40 0.42
N PRO A 253 -5.94 -5.44 1.58
CA PRO A 253 -4.53 -5.07 1.65
C PRO A 253 -3.71 -5.85 0.62
N LEU A 254 -2.88 -5.14 -0.16
CA LEU A 254 -2.05 -5.72 -1.22
C LEU A 254 -0.58 -5.42 -0.98
N VAL A 255 0.23 -6.47 -0.84
CA VAL A 255 1.70 -6.35 -0.78
C VAL A 255 2.31 -6.90 -2.07
N ALA A 256 2.98 -6.03 -2.82
CA ALA A 256 3.61 -6.39 -4.08
C ALA A 256 5.11 -6.67 -3.91
N PHE A 257 5.52 -7.93 -4.00
CA PHE A 257 6.92 -8.35 -3.88
C PHE A 257 7.67 -8.14 -5.19
N ARG A 258 8.41 -7.03 -5.28
CA ARG A 258 9.23 -6.71 -6.45
C ARG A 258 10.55 -7.46 -6.46
N LEU A 259 11.09 -7.67 -7.66
CA LEU A 259 12.41 -8.24 -7.85
C LEU A 259 13.49 -7.30 -7.30
N ASN A 260 14.38 -7.83 -6.45
CA ASN A 260 15.62 -7.14 -6.14
C ASN A 260 16.60 -7.27 -7.33
N ARG A 261 16.68 -6.22 -8.15
CA ARG A 261 17.50 -6.19 -9.38
C ARG A 261 19.00 -6.38 -9.11
N GLN A 262 19.48 -6.13 -7.89
CA GLN A 262 20.88 -6.33 -7.51
C GLN A 262 21.27 -7.83 -7.50
N LEU A 263 20.29 -8.73 -7.38
CA LEU A 263 20.51 -10.19 -7.34
C LEU A 263 20.55 -10.83 -8.74
N GLY A 264 20.43 -10.02 -9.81
CA GLY A 264 20.49 -10.49 -11.20
C GLY A 264 19.53 -11.65 -11.48
N ASN A 265 20.03 -12.71 -12.11
CA ASN A 265 19.23 -13.86 -12.54
C ASN A 265 18.59 -14.66 -11.38
N ARG A 266 19.08 -14.49 -10.15
CA ARG A 266 18.53 -15.16 -8.95
C ARG A 266 17.38 -14.40 -8.30
N ALA A 267 17.14 -13.15 -8.71
CA ALA A 267 16.17 -12.27 -8.07
C ALA A 267 14.76 -12.87 -7.99
N ALA A 268 14.31 -13.54 -9.06
CA ALA A 268 12.97 -14.14 -9.12
C ALA A 268 12.81 -15.32 -8.16
N PHE A 269 13.82 -16.19 -8.08
CA PHE A 269 13.83 -17.33 -7.17
C PHE A 269 13.97 -16.91 -5.70
N GLU A 270 14.81 -15.90 -5.39
CA GLU A 270 14.90 -15.36 -4.04
C GLU A 270 13.60 -14.68 -3.59
N ARG A 271 12.91 -13.98 -4.50
CA ARG A 271 11.57 -13.44 -4.23
C ARG A 271 10.59 -14.57 -3.92
N ASN A 272 10.55 -15.65 -4.71
CA ASN A 272 9.67 -16.79 -4.45
C ASN A 272 9.94 -17.43 -3.07
N ARG A 273 11.22 -17.65 -2.73
CA ARG A 273 11.61 -18.09 -1.37
C ARG A 273 11.14 -17.13 -0.28
N SER A 274 11.15 -15.82 -0.55
CA SER A 274 10.65 -14.83 0.40
C SER A 274 9.13 -14.94 0.58
N LEU A 275 8.38 -15.21 -0.50
CA LEU A 275 6.94 -15.47 -0.44
C LEU A 275 6.62 -16.75 0.34
N GLU A 276 7.40 -17.82 0.17
CA GLU A 276 7.25 -19.05 0.95
C GLU A 276 7.45 -18.82 2.45
N ARG A 277 8.42 -17.97 2.83
CA ARG A 277 8.70 -17.61 4.24
C ARG A 277 7.57 -16.83 4.91
N LEU A 278 6.65 -16.24 4.14
CA LEU A 278 5.46 -15.59 4.71
C LEU A 278 4.44 -16.61 5.25
N GLN A 279 4.66 -17.91 5.03
CA GLN A 279 3.75 -18.98 5.43
C GLN A 279 2.30 -18.71 4.98
N PRO A 280 2.07 -18.54 3.67
CA PRO A 280 0.75 -18.23 3.16
C PRO A 280 -0.23 -19.34 3.51
N VAL A 281 -1.45 -18.94 3.86
CA VAL A 281 -2.52 -19.89 4.20
C VAL A 281 -3.17 -20.50 2.96
N GLU A 282 -3.02 -19.84 1.81
CA GLU A 282 -3.51 -20.31 0.51
C GLU A 282 -2.81 -19.55 -0.63
N ALA A 283 -2.75 -20.15 -1.82
CA ALA A 283 -2.29 -19.45 -3.01
C ALA A 283 -3.07 -19.80 -4.29
N VAL A 284 -3.13 -18.83 -5.20
CA VAL A 284 -3.69 -18.96 -6.54
C VAL A 284 -2.58 -18.69 -7.56
N ILE A 285 -2.15 -19.73 -8.27
CA ILE A 285 -1.10 -19.65 -9.28
C ILE A 285 -1.71 -19.84 -10.66
N CYS A 286 -1.69 -18.78 -11.46
CA CYS A 286 -2.07 -18.85 -12.86
C CYS A 286 -0.86 -19.29 -13.70
N GLU A 287 -1.11 -19.93 -14.83
CA GLU A 287 -0.05 -20.39 -15.73
C GLU A 287 0.85 -19.23 -16.16
N GLY A 288 2.13 -19.54 -16.33
CA GLY A 288 3.17 -18.59 -16.63
C GLY A 288 4.51 -19.30 -16.87
N SER A 289 5.61 -18.60 -16.58
CA SER A 289 6.95 -19.12 -16.82
C SER A 289 7.41 -20.16 -15.78
N GLY A 290 8.63 -20.68 -15.95
CA GLY A 290 9.30 -21.51 -14.95
C GLY A 290 9.40 -20.86 -13.55
N ILE A 291 9.26 -19.55 -13.44
CA ILE A 291 9.22 -18.84 -12.15
C ILE A 291 7.92 -19.13 -11.39
N GLN A 292 6.77 -19.19 -12.07
CA GLN A 292 5.48 -19.54 -11.48
C GLN A 292 5.45 -21.02 -11.10
N ILE A 293 6.03 -21.89 -11.94
CA ILE A 293 6.19 -23.32 -11.64
C ILE A 293 7.03 -23.50 -10.37
N ASN A 294 8.16 -22.81 -10.26
CA ASN A 294 9.00 -22.84 -9.08
C ASN A 294 8.25 -22.41 -7.80
N LEU A 295 7.48 -21.31 -7.87
CA LEU A 295 6.67 -20.85 -6.74
C LEU A 295 5.61 -21.89 -6.34
N ALA A 296 4.88 -22.45 -7.31
CA ALA A 296 3.87 -23.47 -7.05
C ALA A 296 4.48 -24.73 -6.42
N GLN A 297 5.67 -25.15 -6.85
CA GLN A 297 6.39 -26.28 -6.27
C GLN A 297 6.82 -26.00 -4.82
N GLY A 298 7.37 -24.82 -4.55
CA GLY A 298 7.79 -24.42 -3.20
C GLY A 298 6.61 -24.36 -2.22
N LEU A 299 5.50 -23.72 -2.63
CA LEU A 299 4.30 -23.65 -1.81
C LEU A 299 3.64 -25.00 -1.58
N ARG A 300 3.63 -25.88 -2.60
CA ARG A 300 3.13 -27.26 -2.45
C ARG A 300 3.97 -28.05 -1.46
N ALA A 301 5.30 -27.92 -1.52
CA ALA A 301 6.21 -28.57 -0.59
C ALA A 301 6.02 -28.06 0.86
N ALA A 302 5.63 -26.79 1.02
CA ALA A 302 5.28 -26.19 2.30
C ALA A 302 3.86 -26.56 2.81
N GLY A 303 3.11 -27.39 2.08
CA GLY A 303 1.76 -27.82 2.47
C GLY A 303 0.67 -26.75 2.29
N VAL A 304 0.95 -25.69 1.54
CA VAL A 304 0.00 -24.60 1.29
C VAL A 304 -1.08 -25.09 0.32
N PRO A 305 -2.38 -24.90 0.61
CA PRO A 305 -3.46 -25.13 -0.35
C PRO A 305 -3.27 -24.30 -1.63
N LEU A 306 -3.27 -24.96 -2.77
CA LEU A 306 -3.03 -24.33 -4.08
C LEU A 306 -4.23 -24.45 -5.00
N THR A 307 -4.56 -23.33 -5.63
CA THR A 307 -5.35 -23.30 -6.86
C THR A 307 -4.40 -23.09 -8.01
N ILE A 308 -4.43 -23.96 -9.00
CA ILE A 308 -3.65 -23.79 -10.23
C ILE A 308 -4.65 -23.57 -11.36
N PHE A 309 -4.49 -22.46 -12.06
CA PHE A 309 -5.25 -22.15 -13.26
C PHE A 309 -4.32 -22.26 -14.47
N LYS A 310 -4.73 -23.01 -15.47
CA LYS A 310 -4.03 -23.15 -16.74
C LYS A 310 -4.79 -22.49 -17.87
N HIS A 311 -4.10 -22.06 -18.92
CA HIS A 311 -4.73 -21.50 -20.10
C HIS A 311 -5.71 -22.49 -20.76
N GLU A 312 -5.37 -23.79 -20.73
CA GLU A 312 -6.24 -24.85 -21.27
C GLU A 312 -7.60 -24.93 -20.57
N ASP A 313 -7.69 -24.54 -19.29
CA ASP A 313 -8.94 -24.54 -18.52
C ASP A 313 -9.96 -23.52 -19.06
N PHE A 314 -9.48 -22.52 -19.81
CA PHE A 314 -10.28 -21.39 -20.30
C PHE A 314 -10.35 -21.29 -21.83
N ALA A 315 -9.62 -22.15 -22.55
CA ALA A 315 -9.55 -22.16 -24.01
C ALA A 315 -10.89 -22.50 -24.71
N ILE A 316 -11.86 -23.07 -23.99
CA ILE A 316 -13.16 -23.50 -24.54
C ILE A 316 -14.23 -22.39 -24.47
N ARG A 317 -14.05 -21.35 -23.65
CA ARG A 317 -15.05 -20.28 -23.48
C ARG A 317 -15.13 -19.30 -24.65
N ASP A 318 -14.08 -19.16 -25.46
CA ASP A 318 -14.06 -18.23 -26.60
C ASP A 318 -14.74 -18.76 -27.89
N GLN A 319 -15.09 -20.05 -27.97
CA GLN A 319 -15.79 -20.62 -29.14
C GLN A 319 -17.32 -20.65 -29.01
N ALA A 320 -17.88 -20.38 -27.82
CA ALA A 320 -19.32 -20.39 -27.59
C ALA A 320 -20.00 -19.03 -27.82
N HIS A 321 -19.22 -17.97 -28.07
CA HIS A 321 -19.70 -16.60 -28.29
C HIS A 321 -19.22 -15.96 -29.60
N ALA A 322 -18.70 -16.76 -30.54
CA ALA A 322 -18.43 -16.35 -31.92
C ALA A 322 -19.55 -16.85 -32.85
#